data_AF-A0A855MK78-F1
#
_entry.id   AF-A0A855MK78-F1
#
_cell.length_a   1.000
_cell.length_b   1.000
_cell.length_c   1.000
_cell.angle_alpha   90.00
_cell.angle_beta   90.00
_cell.angle_gamma   90.00
#
_symmetry.space_group_name_H-M   'P 1'
#
loop_
_entity.id
_entity.type
_entity.pdbx_description
1 polymer ?
#
loop_
_entity_poly.entity_id
_entity_poly.type
_entity_poly.pdbx_seq_one_letter_code
_entity_poly.pdbx_strand_id
1 'polypeptide(L)'
;MGEREKDLQELSPKQLKEEIIKALENPPFPIFKRSLKKINNRDLLLKILQSVLEINYDYTIGEMKTGNLRGIRTYKFIHDRVYYRLSYWVENDGRITITYIDIMKREDSYDNLKKYFQSRKSLLKQINENGR
;
A
#
# COMPACT_ATOMS: atom_id res chain seq x y z
N MET A 1 5.40 22.73 9.94
CA MET A 1 4.39 22.12 9.06
C MET A 1 3.99 23.09 7.93
N GLY A 2 4.94 23.79 7.27
CA GLY A 2 4.63 25.05 6.57
C GLY A 2 4.99 25.17 5.08
N GLU A 3 5.97 24.40 4.58
CA GLU A 3 6.47 24.54 3.20
C GLU A 3 6.29 23.24 2.41
N ARG A 4 6.77 22.12 2.96
CA ARG A 4 6.70 20.79 2.32
C ARG A 4 5.26 20.34 1.98
N GLU A 5 4.26 20.74 2.76
CA GLU A 5 2.84 20.46 2.44
C GLU A 5 2.29 21.35 1.33
N LYS A 6 2.74 22.60 1.22
CA LYS A 6 2.37 23.50 0.11
C LYS A 6 2.97 22.98 -1.20
N ASP A 7 4.21 22.51 -1.18
CA ASP A 7 4.89 21.97 -2.36
C ASP A 7 4.16 20.72 -2.89
N LEU A 8 3.68 19.85 -2.01
CA LEU A 8 2.90 18.68 -2.39
C LEU A 8 1.54 19.05 -3.00
N GLN A 9 0.94 20.18 -2.61
CA GLN A 9 -0.34 20.67 -3.12
C GLN A 9 -0.27 21.20 -4.57
N GLU A 10 0.92 21.43 -5.10
CA GLU A 10 1.12 21.90 -6.49
C GLU A 10 1.51 20.78 -7.46
N LEU A 11 1.86 19.59 -6.94
CA LEU A 11 2.29 18.47 -7.78
C LEU A 11 1.18 17.95 -8.70
N SER A 12 1.56 17.69 -9.96
CA SER A 12 0.72 17.00 -10.93
C SER A 12 0.49 15.53 -10.54
N PRO A 13 -0.56 14.87 -11.07
CA PRO A 13 -0.77 13.43 -10.84
C PRO A 13 0.43 12.55 -11.21
N LYS A 14 1.21 12.94 -12.22
CA LYS A 14 2.42 12.20 -12.61
C LYS A 14 3.50 12.32 -11.53
N GLN A 15 3.77 13.54 -11.07
CA GLN A 15 4.76 13.79 -10.01
C GLN A 15 4.35 13.11 -8.70
N LEU A 16 3.06 13.13 -8.34
CA LEU A 16 2.57 12.43 -7.16
C LEU A 16 2.81 10.91 -7.23
N LYS A 17 2.61 10.29 -8.40
CA LYS A 17 2.95 8.86 -8.57
C LYS A 17 4.44 8.61 -8.39
N GLU A 18 5.29 9.52 -8.85
CA GLU A 18 6.75 9.44 -8.67
C GLU A 18 7.12 9.57 -7.19
N GLU A 19 6.55 10.53 -6.46
CA GLU A 19 6.77 10.69 -5.02
C GLU A 19 6.28 9.49 -4.22
N ILE A 20 5.12 8.92 -4.58
CA ILE A 20 4.65 7.66 -3.97
C ILE A 20 5.68 6.55 -4.15
N ILE A 21 6.27 6.40 -5.34
CA ILE A 21 7.28 5.36 -5.59
C ILE A 21 8.59 5.65 -4.84
N LYS A 22 9.02 6.92 -4.76
CA LYS A 22 10.23 7.32 -4.01
C LYS A 22 10.08 7.09 -2.51
N ALA A 23 8.87 7.24 -1.98
CA ALA A 23 8.58 6.99 -0.57
C ALA A 23 8.64 5.50 -0.21
N LEU A 24 8.70 4.58 -1.17
CA LEU A 24 8.79 3.14 -0.88
C LEU A 24 10.25 2.75 -0.69
N GLU A 25 10.61 2.32 0.51
CA GLU A 25 11.97 1.85 0.81
C GLU A 25 12.33 0.58 0.03
N ASN A 26 11.32 -0.23 -0.30
CA ASN A 26 11.46 -1.45 -1.09
C ASN A 26 10.59 -1.42 -2.35
N PRO A 27 11.02 -2.09 -3.44
CA PRO A 27 10.20 -2.21 -4.63
C PRO A 27 8.83 -2.82 -4.33
N PRO A 28 7.73 -2.16 -4.69
CA PRO A 28 6.40 -2.71 -4.45
C PRO A 28 6.10 -3.83 -5.43
N PHE A 29 5.07 -4.60 -5.12
CA PHE A 29 4.59 -5.65 -6.00
C PHE A 29 4.12 -5.08 -7.36
N PRO A 30 4.20 -5.88 -8.44
CA PRO A 30 3.72 -5.44 -9.76
C PRO A 30 2.24 -5.03 -9.78
N ILE A 31 1.39 -5.60 -8.91
CA ILE A 31 -0.03 -5.22 -8.84
C ILE A 31 -0.21 -3.81 -8.26
N PHE A 32 0.54 -3.43 -7.22
CA PHE A 32 0.60 -2.04 -6.74
C PHE A 32 0.90 -1.04 -7.86
N LYS A 33 1.96 -1.28 -8.65
CA LYS A 33 2.34 -0.38 -9.75
C LYS A 33 1.23 -0.28 -10.80
N ARG A 34 0.56 -1.39 -11.10
CA ARG A 34 -0.58 -1.41 -12.04
C ARG A 34 -1.79 -0.65 -11.50
N SER A 35 -2.10 -0.80 -10.22
CA SER A 35 -3.20 -0.08 -9.55
C SER A 35 -2.90 1.42 -9.50
N LEU A 36 -1.70 1.81 -9.06
CA LEU A 36 -1.25 3.20 -9.03
C LEU A 36 -1.30 3.87 -10.42
N LYS A 37 -0.87 3.16 -11.48
CA LYS A 37 -0.90 3.69 -12.85
C LYS A 37 -2.31 4.10 -13.29
N LYS A 38 -3.35 3.36 -12.88
CA LYS A 38 -4.76 3.62 -13.24
C LYS A 38 -5.38 4.82 -12.53
N ILE A 39 -4.77 5.31 -11.45
CA ILE A 39 -5.32 6.40 -10.63
C ILE A 39 -4.84 7.74 -11.20
N ASN A 40 -5.75 8.58 -11.67
CA ASN A 40 -5.41 9.93 -12.16
C ASN A 40 -5.99 11.07 -11.32
N ASN A 41 -6.88 10.75 -10.38
CA ASN A 41 -7.39 11.71 -9.41
C ASN A 41 -6.24 12.14 -8.47
N ARG A 42 -5.96 13.44 -8.45
CA ARG A 42 -4.86 14.05 -7.71
C ARG A 42 -5.02 13.90 -6.20
N ASP A 43 -6.20 14.20 -5.67
CA ASP A 43 -6.48 14.16 -4.23
C ASP A 43 -6.45 12.73 -3.68
N LEU A 44 -6.84 11.75 -4.50
CA LEU A 44 -6.65 10.33 -4.18
C LEU A 44 -5.17 9.97 -4.11
N LEU A 45 -4.34 10.45 -5.06
CA LEU A 45 -2.90 10.22 -5.03
C LEU A 45 -2.24 10.87 -3.80
N LEU A 46 -2.65 12.08 -3.42
CA LEU A 46 -2.20 12.71 -2.18
C LEU A 46 -2.54 11.87 -0.95
N LYS A 47 -3.77 11.36 -0.84
CA LYS A 47 -4.17 10.47 0.26
C LYS A 47 -3.37 9.17 0.28
N ILE A 48 -3.05 8.62 -0.89
CA ILE A 48 -2.18 7.43 -0.99
C ILE A 48 -0.77 7.76 -0.50
N LEU A 49 -0.19 8.89 -0.91
CA LEU A 49 1.13 9.33 -0.46
C LEU A 49 1.15 9.53 1.06
N GLN A 50 0.16 10.23 1.62
CA GLN A 50 0.01 10.40 3.07
C GLN A 50 -0.07 9.05 3.78
N SER A 51 -0.91 8.14 3.28
CA SER A 51 -1.03 6.78 3.84
C SER A 51 0.29 6.01 3.81
N VAL A 52 1.07 6.12 2.73
CA VAL A 52 2.40 5.51 2.62
C VAL A 52 3.34 6.10 3.68
N LEU A 53 3.37 7.41 3.83
CA LEU A 53 4.22 8.08 4.82
C LEU A 53 3.84 7.70 6.26
N GLU A 54 2.54 7.61 6.57
CA GLU A 54 2.05 7.14 7.87
C GLU A 54 2.47 5.70 8.16
N ILE A 55 2.33 4.79 7.20
CA ILE A 55 2.74 3.38 7.35
C ILE A 55 4.27 3.26 7.47
N ASN A 56 5.03 4.08 6.75
CA ASN A 56 6.48 4.09 6.87
C ASN A 56 6.94 4.60 8.25
N TYR A 57 6.19 5.53 8.84
CA TYR A 57 6.46 6.03 10.19
C TYR A 57 6.09 5.00 11.26
N ASP A 58 4.90 4.40 11.15
CA ASP A 58 4.44 3.31 12.02
C ASP A 58 3.79 2.21 11.17
N TYR A 59 4.53 1.13 10.94
CA TYR A 59 4.09 0.00 10.13
C TYR A 59 2.97 -0.83 10.79
N THR A 60 2.62 -0.55 12.05
CA THR A 60 1.64 -1.33 12.81
C THR A 60 0.21 -0.84 12.64
N ILE A 61 -0.01 0.37 12.08
CA ILE A 61 -1.33 1.03 11.96
C ILE A 61 -2.33 0.32 11.03
N GLY A 62 -1.89 -0.70 10.27
CA GLY A 62 -2.76 -1.52 9.42
C GLY A 62 -3.30 -2.77 10.13
N GLU A 63 -4.52 -3.16 9.78
CA GLU A 63 -5.14 -4.39 10.29
C GLU A 63 -4.47 -5.63 9.69
N MET A 64 -3.93 -6.53 10.53
CA MET A 64 -3.43 -7.82 10.09
C MET A 64 -4.57 -8.69 9.56
N LYS A 65 -4.41 -9.21 8.35
CA LYS A 65 -5.33 -10.20 7.76
C LYS A 65 -5.16 -11.55 8.46
N THR A 66 -6.22 -12.34 8.45
CA THR A 66 -6.28 -13.68 9.03
C THR A 66 -6.47 -14.75 7.96
N GLY A 67 -6.37 -16.03 8.36
CA GLY A 67 -6.55 -17.17 7.46
C GLY A 67 -5.49 -17.24 6.37
N ASN A 68 -5.92 -17.47 5.12
CA ASN A 68 -5.00 -17.67 3.99
C ASN A 68 -4.12 -16.46 3.67
N LEU A 69 -4.55 -15.26 4.02
CA LEU A 69 -3.82 -14.01 3.77
C LEU A 69 -3.07 -13.50 5.01
N ARG A 70 -2.84 -14.36 6.02
CA ARG A 70 -2.06 -14.01 7.22
C ARG A 70 -0.70 -13.40 6.85
N GLY A 71 -0.22 -12.45 7.63
CA GLY A 71 1.05 -11.75 7.38
C GLY A 71 0.91 -10.55 6.44
N ILE A 72 -0.23 -10.39 5.77
CA ILE A 72 -0.59 -9.16 5.05
C ILE A 72 -1.31 -8.21 6.00
N ARG A 73 -0.92 -6.94 6.01
CA ARG A 73 -1.63 -5.82 6.66
C ARG A 73 -2.44 -5.02 5.64
N THR A 74 -3.53 -4.43 6.10
CA THR A 74 -4.32 -3.49 5.30
C THR A 74 -4.62 -2.21 6.07
N TYR A 75 -4.14 -1.08 5.57
CA TYR A 75 -4.49 0.24 6.07
C TYR A 75 -5.72 0.78 5.33
N LYS A 76 -6.65 1.40 6.05
CA LYS A 76 -7.94 1.85 5.52
C LYS A 76 -7.98 3.39 5.49
N PHE A 77 -8.34 3.96 4.35
CA PHE A 77 -8.59 5.40 4.23
C PHE A 77 -9.84 5.68 3.36
N ILE A 78 -10.37 6.89 3.43
CA ILE A 78 -11.60 7.31 2.72
C ILE A 78 -11.28 8.42 1.74
N HIS A 79 -11.77 8.32 0.51
CA HIS A 79 -11.75 9.39 -0.49
C HIS A 79 -13.07 9.37 -1.27
N ASP A 80 -13.71 10.53 -1.41
CA ASP A 80 -15.00 10.69 -2.10
C ASP A 80 -16.05 9.64 -1.73
N ARG A 81 -16.24 9.43 -0.42
CA ARG A 81 -17.15 8.42 0.17
C ARG A 81 -16.83 6.96 -0.19
N VAL A 82 -15.72 6.70 -0.89
CA VAL A 82 -15.23 5.36 -1.19
C VAL A 82 -14.15 4.97 -0.18
N TYR A 83 -14.30 3.77 0.37
CA TYR A 83 -13.29 3.17 1.23
C TYR A 83 -12.20 2.51 0.39
N TYR A 84 -10.95 2.87 0.66
CA TYR A 84 -9.77 2.26 0.04
C TYR A 84 -8.99 1.45 1.08
N ARG A 85 -8.23 0.47 0.58
CA ARG A 85 -7.30 -0.36 1.33
C ARG A 85 -5.93 -0.28 0.68
N LEU A 86 -4.92 0.03 1.48
CA LEU A 86 -3.51 -0.08 1.12
C LEU A 86 -2.96 -1.36 1.75
N SER A 87 -2.63 -2.34 0.93
CA SER A 87 -2.16 -3.65 1.40
C SER A 87 -0.64 -3.67 1.37
N TYR A 88 -0.03 -4.17 2.43
CA TYR A 88 1.43 -4.29 2.56
C TYR A 88 1.75 -5.47 3.47
N TRP A 89 3.01 -5.89 3.49
CA TRP A 89 3.50 -6.83 4.48
C TRP A 89 4.84 -6.35 5.02
N VAL A 90 5.18 -6.83 6.21
CA VAL A 90 6.36 -6.37 6.96
C VAL A 90 7.20 -7.57 7.34
N GLU A 91 8.48 -7.52 6.98
CA GLU A 91 9.50 -8.43 7.51
C GLU A 91 10.25 -7.75 8.65
N ASN A 92 10.61 -8.53 9.66
CA ASN A 92 11.45 -8.09 10.78
C ASN A 92 12.48 -9.18 11.07
N ASP A 93 13.60 -9.12 10.36
CA ASP A 93 14.76 -10.02 10.47
C ASP A 93 15.95 -9.33 11.18
N GLY A 94 15.66 -8.33 12.02
CA GLY A 94 16.64 -7.41 12.59
C GLY A 94 16.55 -6.01 11.96
N ARG A 95 15.87 -5.88 10.82
CA ARG A 95 15.45 -4.61 10.24
C ARG A 95 13.99 -4.68 9.80
N ILE A 96 13.25 -3.58 9.98
CA ILE A 96 11.90 -3.46 9.44
C ILE A 96 11.97 -3.22 7.93
N THR A 97 11.33 -4.10 7.18
CA THR A 97 11.23 -4.02 5.72
C THR A 97 9.76 -4.04 5.33
N ILE A 98 9.26 -2.92 4.82
CA ILE A 98 7.87 -2.78 4.37
C ILE A 98 7.82 -2.99 2.85
N THR A 99 6.95 -3.89 2.40
CA THR A 99 6.71 -4.10 0.98
C THR A 99 5.23 -3.95 0.65
N TYR A 100 4.92 -2.97 -0.21
CA TYR A 100 3.56 -2.65 -0.60
C TYR A 100 3.05 -3.60 -1.70
N ILE A 101 1.82 -4.09 -1.51
CA ILE A 101 1.21 -5.14 -2.32
C ILE A 101 0.21 -4.54 -3.32
N ASP A 102 -0.80 -3.79 -2.85
CA ASP A 102 -1.86 -3.27 -3.73
C ASP A 102 -2.60 -2.06 -3.13
N ILE A 103 -3.27 -1.28 -4.00
CA ILE A 103 -4.19 -0.19 -3.68
C ILE A 103 -5.56 -0.59 -4.26
N MET A 104 -6.56 -0.81 -3.40
CA MET A 104 -7.88 -1.30 -3.86
C MET A 104 -9.03 -0.58 -3.18
N LYS A 105 -10.18 -0.52 -3.84
CA LYS A 105 -11.44 -0.21 -3.16
C LYS A 105 -11.82 -1.36 -2.23
N ARG A 106 -12.56 -1.08 -1.15
CA ARG A 106 -12.97 -2.08 -0.14
C ARG A 106 -13.71 -3.27 -0.78
N GLU A 107 -14.61 -2.99 -1.71
CA GLU A 107 -15.45 -4.00 -2.39
C GLU A 107 -14.62 -5.03 -3.15
N ASP A 108 -13.44 -4.63 -3.64
CA ASP A 108 -12.58 -5.44 -4.49
C ASP A 108 -11.45 -6.16 -3.71
N SER A 109 -11.32 -5.91 -2.41
CA SER A 109 -10.04 -6.10 -1.70
C SER A 109 -9.67 -7.56 -1.41
N TYR A 110 -10.61 -8.40 -0.98
CA TYR A 110 -10.27 -9.77 -0.57
C TYR A 110 -10.06 -10.70 -1.77
N ASP A 111 -10.99 -10.65 -2.74
CA ASP A 111 -10.96 -11.54 -3.91
C ASP A 111 -9.81 -11.22 -4.85
N ASN A 112 -9.44 -9.95 -5.01
CA ASN A 112 -8.29 -9.57 -5.83
C ASN A 112 -6.97 -10.06 -5.23
N LEU A 113 -6.75 -9.90 -3.92
CA LEU A 113 -5.55 -10.44 -3.28
C LEU A 113 -5.52 -11.96 -3.37
N LYS A 114 -6.62 -12.64 -3.05
CA LYS A 114 -6.71 -14.10 -3.14
C LYS A 114 -6.39 -14.59 -4.55
N LYS A 115 -6.98 -13.97 -5.58
CA LYS A 115 -6.72 -14.29 -7.00
C LYS A 115 -5.28 -14.00 -7.40
N TYR A 116 -4.70 -12.88 -6.93
CA TYR A 116 -3.30 -12.55 -7.19
C TYR A 116 -2.34 -13.59 -6.61
N PHE A 117 -2.60 -14.08 -5.39
CA PHE A 117 -1.75 -15.06 -4.73
C PHE A 117 -2.05 -16.51 -5.13
N GLN A 118 -3.16 -16.77 -5.82
CA GLN A 118 -3.54 -18.12 -6.25
C GLN A 118 -2.48 -18.78 -7.15
N SER A 119 -1.82 -17.99 -8.00
CA SER A 119 -0.68 -18.44 -8.83
C SER A 119 0.69 -18.19 -8.19
N ARG A 120 0.73 -17.69 -6.95
CA ARG A 120 1.95 -17.31 -6.21
C ARG A 120 1.99 -17.94 -4.82
N LYS A 121 1.65 -19.22 -4.73
CA LYS A 121 1.52 -19.94 -3.45
C LYS A 121 2.80 -19.94 -2.61
N SER A 122 3.97 -20.07 -3.25
CA SER A 122 5.26 -20.03 -2.55
C SER A 122 5.50 -18.67 -1.88
N LEU A 123 5.25 -17.58 -2.61
CA LEU A 123 5.33 -16.21 -2.07
C LEU A 123 4.32 -15.99 -0.94
N LEU A 124 3.07 -16.45 -1.11
CA LEU A 124 2.08 -16.35 -0.04
C LEU A 124 2.52 -17.14 1.20
N LYS A 125 3.10 -18.33 1.03
CA LYS A 125 3.65 -19.12 2.14
C LYS A 125 4.74 -18.35 2.88
N GLN A 126 5.69 -17.74 2.16
CA GLN A 126 6.73 -16.88 2.75
C GLN A 126 6.12 -15.73 3.54
N ILE A 127 5.15 -15.00 2.98
CA ILE A 127 4.46 -13.91 3.67
C ILE A 127 3.76 -14.42 4.93
N ASN A 128 3.12 -15.59 4.87
CA ASN A 128 2.42 -16.16 6.01
C ASN A 128 3.35 -16.61 7.15
N GLU A 129 4.61 -16.93 6.83
CA GLU A 129 5.65 -17.37 7.77
C GLU A 129 6.41 -16.18 8.38
N ASN A 130 6.72 -15.17 7.56
CA ASN A 130 7.61 -14.06 7.93
C ASN A 130 6.87 -12.74 8.22
N GLY A 131 5.65 -12.58 7.69
CA GLY A 131 4.87 -11.35 7.81
C GLY A 131 4.44 -11.06 9.25
N ARG A 132 4.76 -9.85 9.73
CA ARG A 132 4.48 -9.37 11.10
C ARG A 132 3.47 -8.22 11.14
#